data_AF-A0A7R9PD25-F1
#
_entry.id   AF-A0A7R9PD25-F1
#
_cell.length_a   1.000
_cell.length_b   1.000
_cell.length_c   1.000
_cell.angle_alpha   90.00
_cell.angle_beta   90.00
_cell.angle_gamma   90.00
#
_symmetry.space_group_name_H-M   'P 1'
#
loop_
_entity.id
_entity.type
_entity.pdbx_description
1 polymer ?
#
loop_
_entity_poly.entity_id
_entity_poly.type
_entity_poly.pdbx_seq_one_letter_code
_entity_poly.pdbx_strand_id
1 'polypeptide(L)'
;MASLVLTDSSQLTSDSQHLALSCPRLTPPKYGQLTPSSCALGKSFHGQHCIASCVRGFVLTGKAVVTCLPRSHQWSHPVSACVRGVPPAKGWALAGSLLSGGGGRVMEYSGVARIFAREVFISKATDSIPEPFIQCPRDIKVDLPPRQRYAHIRIQQPKSNMDWWRYEPIPSLLLFGWR
;
A
#
# COMPACT_ATOMS: atom_id res chain seq x y z
N MET A 1 6.52 13.56 53.20
CA MET A 1 6.68 14.69 52.26
C MET A 1 7.94 14.43 51.47
N ALA A 2 7.85 13.94 50.23
CA ALA A 2 9.01 13.73 49.38
C ALA A 2 8.77 14.48 48.07
N SER A 3 9.45 15.60 47.92
CA SER A 3 9.41 16.43 46.71
C SER A 3 10.36 15.84 45.67
N LEU A 4 9.84 15.51 44.49
CA LEU A 4 10.67 15.18 43.34
C LEU A 4 11.12 16.48 42.66
N VAL A 5 12.43 16.71 42.67
CA VAL A 5 13.08 17.79 41.92
C VAL A 5 13.34 17.25 40.52
N LEU A 6 12.75 17.86 39.49
CA LEU A 6 13.11 17.60 38.10
C LEU A 6 14.33 18.45 37.76
N THR A 7 15.51 17.82 37.70
CA THR A 7 16.70 18.44 37.12
C THR A 7 16.61 18.36 35.61
N ASP A 8 16.69 19.52 34.98
CA ASP A 8 16.71 19.73 33.55
C ASP A 8 18.01 19.23 32.88
N SER A 9 17.85 18.91 31.60
CA SER A 9 18.87 18.82 30.55
C SER A 9 19.82 17.62 30.49
N SER A 10 19.95 17.10 29.26
CA SER A 10 21.11 16.40 28.69
C SER A 10 21.21 14.86 28.68
N GLN A 11 20.12 14.13 28.44
CA GLN A 11 20.25 12.77 27.86
C GLN A 11 19.28 12.56 26.68
N LEU A 12 19.60 13.20 25.55
CA LEU A 12 19.30 12.62 24.24
C LEU A 12 20.26 11.43 24.05
N THR A 13 19.96 10.32 24.73
CA THR A 13 20.56 9.03 24.40
C THR A 13 19.88 8.55 23.12
N SER A 14 20.52 8.87 21.99
CA SER A 14 20.36 8.06 20.79
C SER A 14 20.62 6.60 21.16
N ASP A 15 19.76 5.71 20.69
CA ASP A 15 19.85 4.26 20.86
C ASP A 15 19.18 3.71 22.14
N SER A 16 17.87 3.95 22.26
CA SER A 16 16.99 3.04 22.99
C SER A 16 16.23 2.20 21.97
N GLN A 17 16.62 0.93 21.88
CA GLN A 17 15.84 -0.13 21.27
C GLN A 17 14.44 -0.13 21.89
N HIS A 18 13.52 0.62 21.29
CA HIS A 18 12.11 0.31 21.41
C HIS A 18 11.98 -1.11 20.88
N LEU A 19 11.82 -2.07 21.78
CA LEU A 19 11.36 -3.42 21.46
C LEU A 19 9.95 -3.27 20.90
N ALA A 20 9.87 -2.88 19.63
CA ALA A 20 8.61 -2.56 18.98
C ALA A 20 7.86 -3.88 18.80
N LEU A 21 6.65 -3.95 19.33
CA LEU A 21 5.65 -4.97 18.99
C LEU A 21 5.14 -4.79 17.53
N SER A 22 6.03 -4.37 16.63
CA SER A 22 5.77 -3.97 15.25
C SER A 22 6.86 -4.54 14.36
N CYS A 23 6.52 -4.80 13.11
CA CYS A 23 7.51 -5.14 12.10
C CYS A 23 8.49 -3.99 11.82
N PRO A 24 9.71 -4.31 11.35
CA PRO A 24 10.72 -3.31 11.03
C PRO A 24 10.24 -2.39 9.91
N ARG A 25 10.78 -1.17 9.87
CA ARG A 25 10.51 -0.23 8.78
C ARG A 25 10.89 -0.84 7.43
N LEU A 26 9.99 -0.76 6.45
CA LEU A 26 10.30 -1.11 5.07
C LEU A 26 10.85 0.09 4.31
N THR A 27 11.85 -0.16 3.47
CA THR A 27 12.33 0.84 2.52
C THR A 27 11.52 0.73 1.23
N PRO A 28 10.89 1.81 0.75
CA PRO A 28 10.20 1.80 -0.54
C PRO A 28 11.14 1.39 -1.69
N PRO A 29 10.64 0.65 -2.70
CA PRO A 29 11.46 0.31 -3.84
C PRO A 29 11.89 1.55 -4.62
N LYS A 30 13.10 1.50 -5.20
CA LYS A 30 13.54 2.52 -6.15
C LYS A 30 12.56 2.54 -7.33
N TYR A 31 12.03 3.73 -7.67
CA TYR A 31 10.96 3.90 -8.66
C TYR A 31 9.60 3.27 -8.27
N GLY A 32 9.34 3.18 -6.97
CA GLY A 32 8.05 2.75 -6.45
C GLY A 32 7.72 3.35 -5.08
N GLN A 33 6.56 2.99 -4.57
CA GLN A 33 6.01 3.48 -3.31
C GLN A 33 5.34 2.36 -2.53
N LEU A 34 5.26 2.53 -1.21
CA LEU A 34 4.56 1.63 -0.29
C LEU A 34 3.29 2.30 0.25
N THR A 35 2.20 1.55 0.24
CA THR A 35 0.90 1.98 0.79
C THR A 35 0.44 0.98 1.85
N PRO A 36 0.00 1.41 3.04
CA PRO A 36 0.01 2.78 3.55
C PRO A 36 1.41 3.29 3.93
N SER A 37 1.57 4.61 4.10
CA SER A 37 2.85 5.26 4.45
C SER A 37 3.42 4.78 5.79
N SER A 38 2.60 4.24 6.70
CA SER A 38 3.04 3.64 7.96
C SER A 38 4.05 2.50 7.77
N CYS A 39 3.99 1.79 6.64
CA CYS A 39 4.95 0.76 6.24
C CYS A 39 6.38 1.32 6.11
N ALA A 40 6.48 2.52 5.54
CA ALA A 40 7.76 3.22 5.36
C ALA A 40 8.19 4.00 6.60
N LEU A 41 7.30 4.19 7.59
CA LEU A 41 7.56 4.93 8.83
C LEU A 41 7.94 4.01 10.01
N GLY A 42 7.78 2.69 9.89
CA GLY A 42 8.03 1.74 10.98
C GLY A 42 6.98 1.78 12.09
N LYS A 43 5.79 2.32 11.80
CA LYS A 43 4.63 2.32 12.70
C LYS A 43 3.63 1.24 12.26
N SER A 44 4.14 0.04 12.00
CA SER A 44 3.30 -1.06 11.51
C SER A 44 2.66 -1.86 12.65
N PHE A 45 1.57 -2.57 12.38
CA PHE A 45 0.95 -3.47 13.37
C PHE A 45 0.90 -4.91 12.85
N HIS A 46 0.78 -5.87 13.76
CA HIS A 46 0.65 -7.28 13.40
C HIS A 46 -0.55 -7.51 12.46
N GLY A 47 -0.34 -8.26 11.38
CA GLY A 47 -1.35 -8.47 10.34
C GLY A 47 -1.48 -7.33 9.33
N GLN A 48 -0.77 -6.22 9.49
CA GLN A 48 -0.80 -5.12 8.52
C GLN A 48 -0.28 -5.58 7.15
N HIS A 49 -1.01 -5.20 6.10
CA HIS A 49 -0.59 -5.38 4.70
C HIS A 49 0.04 -4.10 4.16
N CYS A 50 1.18 -4.26 3.49
CA CYS A 50 1.87 -3.20 2.78
C CYS A 50 1.90 -3.56 1.29
N ILE A 51 1.39 -2.65 0.47
CA ILE A 51 1.27 -2.81 -0.97
C ILE A 51 2.34 -1.97 -1.65
N ALA A 52 3.16 -2.61 -2.47
CA ALA A 52 4.15 -1.95 -3.30
C ALA A 52 3.57 -1.66 -4.68
N SER A 53 3.90 -0.47 -5.20
CA SER A 53 3.49 0.01 -6.51
C SER A 53 4.67 0.66 -7.22
N CYS A 54 4.76 0.54 -8.54
CA CYS A 54 5.84 1.11 -9.34
C CYS A 54 5.34 2.31 -10.15
N VAL A 55 6.23 3.27 -10.40
CA VAL A 55 5.95 4.38 -11.31
C VAL A 55 5.85 3.87 -12.75
N ARG A 56 5.23 4.66 -13.65
CA ARG A 56 5.06 4.30 -15.06
C ARG A 56 6.40 3.96 -15.72
N GLY A 57 6.40 2.91 -16.55
CA GLY A 57 7.60 2.40 -17.24
C GLY A 57 8.42 1.41 -16.41
N PHE A 58 8.02 1.11 -15.17
CA PHE A 58 8.62 0.09 -14.33
C PHE A 58 7.61 -1.00 -13.99
N VAL A 59 8.09 -2.23 -13.87
CA VAL A 59 7.30 -3.42 -13.56
C VAL A 59 7.74 -3.94 -12.20
N LEU A 60 6.75 -4.28 -11.38
CA LEU A 60 6.97 -4.84 -10.06
C LEU A 60 7.44 -6.29 -10.19
N THR A 61 8.59 -6.59 -9.57
CA THR A 61 9.19 -7.92 -9.52
C THR A 61 9.17 -8.39 -8.06
N GLY A 62 8.50 -9.53 -7.82
CA GLY A 62 8.31 -10.10 -6.48
C GLY A 62 6.86 -10.00 -5.99
N LYS A 63 6.64 -10.10 -4.67
CA LYS A 63 5.30 -10.00 -4.07
C LYS A 63 4.89 -8.54 -3.90
N ALA A 64 3.79 -8.16 -4.56
CA ALA A 64 3.22 -6.82 -4.44
C ALA A 64 2.68 -6.54 -3.03
N VAL A 65 2.31 -7.56 -2.26
CA VAL A 65 1.76 -7.44 -0.92
C VAL A 65 2.68 -8.16 0.07
N VAL A 66 3.11 -7.45 1.11
CA VAL A 66 3.87 -8.00 2.23
C VAL A 66 3.11 -7.81 3.53
N THR A 67 3.14 -8.80 4.41
CA THR A 67 2.31 -8.84 5.62
C THR A 67 3.20 -8.86 6.86
N CYS A 68 2.87 -8.04 7.85
CA CYS A 68 3.57 -8.07 9.13
C CYS A 68 3.15 -9.30 9.95
N LEU A 69 4.10 -10.20 10.23
CA LEU A 69 3.82 -11.46 10.91
C LEU A 69 3.72 -11.26 12.43
N PRO A 70 2.65 -11.78 13.10
CA PRO A 70 2.42 -11.58 14.52
C PRO A 70 3.50 -12.16 15.44
N ARG A 71 4.03 -13.35 15.11
CA ARG A 71 4.94 -14.08 16.02
C ARG A 71 6.41 -13.75 15.83
N SER A 72 6.82 -13.49 14.59
CA SER A 72 8.22 -13.24 14.25
C SER A 72 8.57 -11.76 14.17
N HIS A 73 7.57 -10.86 14.21
CA HIS A 73 7.74 -9.42 14.04
C HIS A 73 8.51 -9.10 12.73
N GLN A 74 8.34 -9.93 11.72
CA GLN A 74 9.00 -9.84 10.42
C GLN A 74 7.98 -9.77 9.31
N TRP A 75 8.41 -9.27 8.16
CA TRP A 75 7.59 -9.26 6.96
C TRP A 75 7.53 -10.64 6.32
N SER A 76 6.39 -11.00 5.75
CA SER A 76 6.19 -12.29 5.08
C SER A 76 7.12 -12.51 3.89
N HIS A 77 7.52 -11.42 3.22
CA HIS A 77 8.40 -11.42 2.06
C HIS A 77 9.26 -10.15 2.07
N PRO A 78 10.41 -10.15 1.38
CA PRO A 78 11.18 -8.92 1.14
C PRO A 78 10.39 -7.92 0.31
N VAL A 79 10.82 -6.65 0.34
CA VAL A 79 10.23 -5.59 -0.49
C VAL A 79 10.41 -5.92 -1.96
N SER A 80 9.33 -5.82 -2.74
CA SER A 80 9.37 -6.01 -4.20
C SER A 80 10.23 -4.95 -4.89
N ALA A 81 10.93 -5.31 -5.95
CA ALA A 81 11.72 -4.38 -6.74
C ALA A 81 10.92 -3.82 -7.92
N CYS A 82 11.16 -2.57 -8.30
CA CYS A 82 10.65 -2.00 -9.55
C CYS A 82 11.79 -1.98 -10.58
N VAL A 83 11.65 -2.80 -11.62
CA VAL A 83 12.64 -2.89 -12.71
C VAL A 83 12.08 -2.21 -13.95
N ARG A 84 12.95 -1.65 -14.80
CA ARG A 84 12.49 -1.01 -16.03
C ARG A 84 11.73 -2.04 -16.86
N GLY A 85 10.50 -1.72 -17.23
CA GLY A 85 9.69 -2.57 -18.09
C GLY A 85 10.37 -2.66 -19.44
N VAL A 86 11.02 -3.79 -19.72
CA VAL A 86 11.28 -4.16 -21.10
C VAL A 86 9.91 -4.52 -21.67
N PRO A 87 9.42 -3.86 -22.74
CA PRO A 87 8.19 -4.32 -23.39
C PRO A 87 8.39 -5.80 -23.71
N PRO A 88 7.38 -6.67 -23.51
CA PRO A 88 7.53 -8.08 -23.84
C PRO A 88 8.06 -8.13 -25.27
N ALA A 89 9.26 -8.68 -25.45
CA ALA A 89 9.81 -8.92 -26.76
C ALA A 89 8.72 -9.67 -27.51
N LYS A 90 8.11 -9.03 -28.51
CA LYS A 90 7.09 -9.68 -29.33
C LYS A 90 7.77 -10.93 -29.86
N GLY A 91 7.32 -12.08 -29.36
CA GLY A 91 7.92 -13.37 -29.64
C GLY A 91 7.81 -13.66 -31.13
N TRP A 92 8.89 -13.41 -31.85
CA TRP A 92 9.22 -14.15 -33.05
C TRP A 92 10.64 -14.64 -32.82
N ALA A 93 10.74 -15.76 -32.09
CA ALA A 93 11.87 -16.65 -32.27
C ALA A 93 11.78 -17.13 -33.72
N LEU A 94 12.63 -16.64 -34.60
CA LEU A 94 12.85 -17.36 -35.85
C LEU A 94 13.57 -18.65 -35.51
N ALA A 95 12.79 -19.73 -35.37
CA ALA A 95 13.28 -21.02 -35.78
C ALA A 95 13.55 -20.95 -37.30
N GLY A 96 14.80 -21.07 -37.69
CA GLY A 96 15.17 -21.07 -39.11
C GLY A 96 16.68 -21.06 -39.33
N SER A 97 17.28 -22.25 -39.36
CA SER A 97 18.61 -22.46 -39.94
C SER A 97 18.59 -22.24 -41.46
N LEU A 98 19.63 -21.56 -41.95
CA LEU A 98 20.18 -21.43 -43.32
C LEU A 98 19.22 -21.06 -44.47
N LEU A 99 19.55 -19.99 -45.20
CA LEU A 99 20.24 -20.06 -46.51
C LEU A 99 20.56 -18.64 -47.05
N SER A 100 21.61 -18.58 -47.86
CA SER A 100 22.21 -17.47 -48.59
C SER A 100 21.32 -16.32 -49.05
N GLY A 101 21.89 -15.12 -48.97
CA GLY A 101 21.96 -14.21 -50.12
C GLY A 101 20.86 -13.16 -50.27
N GLY A 102 21.28 -11.89 -50.26
CA GLY A 102 20.70 -10.89 -51.16
C GLY A 102 19.85 -9.79 -50.52
N GLY A 103 20.37 -8.57 -50.60
CA GLY A 103 19.56 -7.40 -50.94
C GLY A 103 18.69 -6.82 -49.83
N GLY A 104 19.33 -6.11 -48.90
CA GLY A 104 18.61 -5.14 -48.07
C GLY A 104 18.00 -4.06 -48.96
N ARG A 105 16.68 -4.08 -49.11
CA ARG A 105 15.89 -2.86 -49.31
C ARG A 105 15.23 -2.55 -47.98
N VAL A 106 15.71 -1.48 -47.34
CA VAL A 106 14.92 -0.82 -46.30
C VAL A 106 13.69 -0.27 -47.02
N MET A 107 12.54 -0.92 -46.83
CA MET A 107 11.25 -0.35 -47.22
C MET A 107 10.97 0.80 -46.26
N GLU A 108 11.24 2.01 -46.73
CA GLU A 108 10.73 3.24 -46.15
C GLU A 108 9.21 3.23 -46.29
N TYR A 109 8.49 2.73 -45.27
CA TYR A 109 7.05 2.91 -45.17
C TYR A 109 6.79 4.32 -44.63
N SER A 110 6.95 5.30 -45.52
CA SER A 110 6.15 6.51 -45.42
C SER A 110 4.70 6.10 -45.60
N GLY A 111 3.96 6.04 -44.49
CA GLY A 111 2.64 5.44 -44.48
C GLY A 111 2.04 5.44 -43.10
N VAL A 112 1.72 6.64 -42.60
CA VAL A 112 0.87 6.82 -41.43
C VAL A 112 -0.53 6.30 -41.81
N ALA A 113 -0.72 4.98 -41.68
CA ALA A 113 -2.06 4.41 -41.68
C ALA A 113 -2.74 4.89 -40.40
N ARG A 114 -3.46 6.01 -40.51
CA ARG A 114 -4.52 6.41 -39.60
C ARG A 114 -5.60 5.35 -39.66
N ILE A 115 -5.37 4.23 -38.97
CA ILE A 115 -6.46 3.35 -38.57
C ILE A 115 -7.21 4.16 -37.53
N PHE A 116 -8.39 4.62 -37.95
CA PHE A 116 -9.38 5.28 -37.11
C PHE A 116 -9.33 4.65 -35.74
N ALA A 117 -8.85 5.42 -34.77
CA ALA A 117 -9.15 5.17 -33.38
C ALA A 117 -10.66 4.93 -33.36
N ARG A 118 -11.09 3.70 -33.03
CA ARG A 118 -12.36 3.60 -32.32
C ARG A 118 -12.15 4.54 -31.16
N GLU A 119 -12.83 5.67 -31.20
CA GLU A 119 -12.93 6.55 -30.08
C GLU A 119 -13.51 5.68 -28.97
N VAL A 120 -12.62 5.07 -28.20
CA VAL A 120 -12.86 4.90 -26.79
C VAL A 120 -12.95 6.35 -26.36
N PHE A 121 -14.17 6.89 -26.41
CA PHE A 121 -14.61 7.84 -25.44
C PHE A 121 -14.31 7.15 -24.10
N ILE A 122 -13.06 7.31 -23.64
CA ILE A 122 -12.79 7.38 -22.23
C ILE A 122 -13.53 8.66 -21.89
N SER A 123 -14.85 8.51 -21.67
CA SER A 123 -15.64 9.47 -20.94
C SER A 123 -14.72 9.88 -19.82
N LYS A 124 -14.42 11.18 -19.79
CA LYS A 124 -13.52 11.82 -18.84
C LYS A 124 -14.10 11.55 -17.45
N ALA A 125 -13.89 10.35 -16.95
CA ALA A 125 -14.27 9.90 -15.65
C ALA A 125 -13.04 10.18 -14.82
N THR A 126 -12.81 11.47 -14.57
CA THR A 126 -12.55 11.85 -13.19
C THR A 126 -13.84 11.59 -12.41
N ASP A 127 -14.23 10.31 -12.31
CA ASP A 127 -15.19 9.91 -11.31
C ASP A 127 -14.40 10.05 -10.02
N SER A 128 -14.63 11.16 -9.35
CA SER A 128 -13.86 11.60 -8.20
C SER A 128 -14.11 10.61 -7.08
N ILE A 129 -13.29 9.56 -7.01
CA ILE A 129 -13.25 8.68 -5.85
C ILE A 129 -12.96 9.60 -4.66
N PRO A 130 -13.92 9.83 -3.75
CA PRO A 130 -13.76 10.80 -2.69
C PRO A 130 -12.64 10.34 -1.76
N GLU A 131 -11.80 11.27 -1.32
CA GLU A 131 -10.72 10.96 -0.38
C GLU A 131 -11.33 10.37 0.91
N PRO A 132 -10.79 9.25 1.43
CA PRO A 132 -11.34 8.62 2.63
C PRO A 132 -11.18 9.56 3.83
N PHE A 133 -12.26 9.75 4.60
CA PHE A 133 -12.27 10.63 5.76
C PHE A 133 -12.97 10.02 6.96
N ILE A 134 -12.54 10.45 8.15
CA ILE A 134 -13.25 10.25 9.41
C ILE A 134 -13.36 11.62 10.07
N GLN A 135 -14.59 12.08 10.30
CA GLN A 135 -14.87 13.32 11.02
C GLN A 135 -15.39 12.96 12.42
N CYS A 136 -14.56 13.23 13.43
CA CYS A 136 -14.90 12.98 14.82
C CYS A 136 -15.97 13.98 15.30
N PRO A 137 -16.91 13.54 16.15
CA PRO A 137 -17.81 14.45 16.85
C PRO A 137 -17.01 15.34 17.82
N ARG A 138 -17.64 16.42 18.31
CA ARG A 138 -17.01 17.29 19.30
C ARG A 138 -16.85 16.56 20.63
N ASP A 139 -15.82 16.94 21.38
CA ASP A 139 -15.60 16.43 22.73
C ASP A 139 -16.78 16.79 23.65
N ILE A 140 -17.25 15.80 24.39
CA ILE A 140 -18.30 15.98 25.39
C ILE A 140 -17.67 15.95 26.78
N LYS A 141 -17.91 17.01 27.55
CA LYS A 141 -17.54 17.10 28.97
C LYS A 141 -18.82 17.00 29.78
N VAL A 142 -18.83 16.09 30.74
CA VAL A 142 -20.00 15.86 31.62
C VAL A 142 -19.53 15.95 33.06
N ASP A 143 -20.06 16.93 33.76
CA ASP A 143 -19.84 17.10 35.19
C ASP A 143 -20.87 16.27 35.96
N LEU A 144 -20.39 15.39 36.85
CA LEU A 144 -21.27 14.57 37.67
C LEU A 144 -21.83 15.41 38.82
N PRO A 145 -23.14 15.38 39.09
CA PRO A 145 -23.71 16.01 40.27
C PRO A 145 -23.21 15.32 41.55
N PRO A 146 -23.27 16.01 42.70
CA PRO A 146 -22.78 15.47 43.97
C PRO A 146 -23.45 14.14 44.30
N ARG A 147 -22.65 13.15 44.72
CA ARG A 147 -23.05 11.76 45.07
C ARG A 147 -23.37 10.83 43.89
N GLN A 148 -23.28 11.29 42.64
CA GLN A 148 -23.28 10.40 41.49
C GLN A 148 -21.86 9.88 41.20
N ARG A 149 -21.75 8.59 40.83
CA ARG A 149 -20.46 7.94 40.49
C ARG A 149 -20.30 7.65 39.00
N TYR A 150 -21.38 7.76 38.23
CA TYR A 150 -21.38 7.49 36.80
C TYR A 150 -22.43 8.36 36.10
N ALA A 151 -22.18 8.67 34.82
CA ALA A 151 -23.12 9.30 33.92
C ALA A 151 -23.24 8.44 32.66
N HIS A 152 -24.46 8.23 32.17
CA HIS A 152 -24.68 7.51 30.92
C HIS A 152 -24.61 8.49 29.76
N ILE A 153 -23.58 8.36 28.91
CA ILE A 153 -23.33 9.28 27.80
C ILE A 153 -23.50 8.53 26.49
N ARG A 154 -24.22 9.12 25.55
CA ARG A 154 -24.33 8.63 24.18
C ARG A 154 -23.50 9.51 23.27
N ILE A 155 -22.44 8.94 22.71
CA ILE A 155 -21.56 9.64 21.78
C ILE A 155 -22.16 9.56 20.38
N GLN A 156 -22.15 10.67 19.65
CA GLN A 156 -22.62 10.71 18.26
C GLN A 156 -21.72 9.88 17.36
N GLN A 157 -22.30 9.19 16.38
CA GLN A 157 -21.52 8.43 15.40
C GLN A 157 -20.65 9.39 14.56
N PRO A 158 -19.35 9.09 14.35
CA PRO A 158 -18.51 9.89 13.47
C PRO A 158 -18.99 9.81 12.03
N LYS A 159 -18.86 10.90 11.27
CA LYS A 159 -19.16 10.88 9.83
C LYS A 159 -17.96 10.30 9.10
N SER A 160 -18.22 9.36 8.19
CA SER A 160 -17.19 8.72 7.36
C SER A 160 -17.79 8.34 6.02
N ASN A 161 -16.97 8.35 4.97
CA ASN A 161 -17.27 7.79 3.66
C ASN A 161 -16.67 6.40 3.44
N MET A 162 -16.15 5.75 4.50
CA MET A 162 -15.66 4.38 4.45
C MET A 162 -16.82 3.39 4.66
N ASP A 163 -17.13 2.58 3.65
CA ASP A 163 -18.08 1.46 3.75
C ASP A 163 -17.45 0.29 4.52
N TRP A 164 -17.55 0.33 5.85
CA TRP A 164 -17.00 -0.69 6.74
C TRP A 164 -17.63 -2.08 6.58
N TRP A 165 -18.87 -2.17 6.08
CA TRP A 165 -19.55 -3.42 5.76
C TRP A 165 -18.93 -4.19 4.58
N ARG A 166 -18.11 -3.52 3.77
CA ARG A 166 -17.50 -4.12 2.56
C ARG A 166 -16.18 -4.82 2.83
N TYR A 167 -15.62 -4.61 4.02
CA TYR A 167 -14.43 -5.30 4.49
C TYR A 167 -14.83 -6.47 5.39
N GLU A 168 -15.53 -7.45 4.83
CA GLU A 168 -15.39 -8.79 5.41
C GLU A 168 -13.97 -9.28 5.11
N PRO A 169 -13.21 -9.76 6.11
CA PRO A 169 -11.96 -10.44 5.82
C PRO A 169 -12.32 -11.60 4.90
N ILE A 170 -11.83 -11.56 3.66
CA ILE A 170 -11.93 -12.68 2.71
C ILE A 170 -11.59 -13.92 3.54
N PRO A 171 -12.54 -14.86 3.76
CA PRO A 171 -12.22 -16.05 4.49
C PRO A 171 -11.24 -16.82 3.61
N SER A 172 -9.95 -16.68 3.90
CA SER A 172 -8.97 -17.63 3.44
C SER A 172 -9.46 -18.98 3.95
N LEU A 173 -9.92 -19.84 3.02
CA LEU A 173 -10.31 -21.24 3.20
C LEU A 173 -11.82 -21.52 3.43
N LEU A 174 -12.61 -21.41 2.36
CA LEU A 174 -13.68 -22.40 2.08
C LEU A 174 -13.23 -23.36 0.98
N LEU A 175 -12.05 -23.96 1.14
CA LEU A 175 -11.55 -25.06 0.30
C LEU A 175 -11.09 -26.27 1.12
N PHE A 176 -11.76 -26.55 2.24
CA PHE A 176 -11.73 -27.88 2.82
C PHE A 176 -13.16 -28.40 2.86
N GLY A 177 -13.49 -29.16 1.82
CA GLY A 177 -14.66 -30.04 1.81
C GLY A 177 -14.56 -30.99 3.00
N TRP A 178 -15.57 -30.96 3.84
CA TRP A 178 -15.75 -31.93 4.90
C TRP A 178 -16.10 -33.27 4.25
N ARG A 179 -15.26 -34.26 4.50
CA ARG A 179 -15.58 -35.68 4.41
C ARG A 179 -16.03 -36.16 5.79
#